data_AF-A0A1M6EJ64-F1
#
_entry.id   AF-A0A1M6EJ64-F1
#
_cell.length_a   1.000
_cell.length_b   1.000
_cell.length_c   1.000
_cell.angle_alpha   90.00
_cell.angle_beta   90.00
_cell.angle_gamma   90.00
#
_symmetry.space_group_name_H-M   'P 1'
#
loop_
_entity.id
_entity.type
_entity.pdbx_description
1 polymer ?
#
loop_
_entity_poly.entity_id
_entity_poly.type
_entity_poly.pdbx_seq_one_letter_code
_entity_poly.pdbx_strand_id
1 'polypeptide(L)'
;MRTLKPLYVSSIVALALASCGTPKMISTPIENVDQQPLKITPLAENDLKRWSHLDLVKDTVPGMSVDKAYAELLKGKKSTTVIVGIVDSGVDIRHEDLQGQIWTNPKEIANNGKDDDNNGYIDDVHGWNFLGDSNNEQLEKTRIVAKGPGTPDYDKAKAELDADIADVMQTKQQIDMIVGADKAIKDYLKKDNFTLEDVKAMQTEDPTLSQYKAMFTQILSNTSKEDFDKRIKGGVDYVYDQLNYNLNVDFNGRKVVGDNPEDINDTKYGNNNVIGPNPEDAKHGTHVAGIVAQVRGNGKGGDGVAKDVKIMAVRAVPNGDEYDKDIALGIRYAVDNGAKVINGSFGKYFSPHKEWVQDALKYAASKDVLVIFAAGNDSKDLDVENKYPSDSYNGAPEISNNVLIVGALNVEYGAKMVAPFSNYGKKNVDVFAPGMKIYATTPNQSYEYLQGTSMASPNVAGVAALIRSYYPNLTAAQVKQIIMESGITLKNDVKLGEDQHKANFSEASKTGKIVNAYNAIIMAEQMSK
;
A
#
# COMPACT_ATOMS: atom_id res chain seq x y z
N MET A 1 12.32 61.53 -43.50
CA MET A 1 13.73 61.62 -43.01
C MET A 1 13.88 62.85 -42.13
N ARG A 2 14.07 62.66 -40.82
CA ARG A 2 14.90 63.50 -39.94
C ARG A 2 14.84 62.93 -38.53
N THR A 3 15.93 62.31 -38.13
CA THR A 3 16.29 62.00 -36.74
C THR A 3 16.79 63.26 -36.05
N LEU A 4 16.43 63.45 -34.78
CA LEU A 4 17.20 64.14 -33.73
C LEU A 4 16.57 63.81 -32.36
N LYS A 5 17.36 63.22 -31.46
CA LYS A 5 17.19 63.21 -29.98
C LYS A 5 18.07 64.35 -29.40
N PRO A 6 18.25 64.57 -28.07
CA PRO A 6 17.50 64.23 -26.84
C PRO A 6 17.33 65.45 -25.86
N LEU A 7 16.83 65.19 -24.63
CA LEU A 7 17.19 65.76 -23.31
C LEU A 7 16.09 66.46 -22.45
N TYR A 8 15.80 65.80 -21.31
CA TYR A 8 15.48 66.27 -19.94
C TYR A 8 14.45 67.40 -19.71
N VAL A 9 13.36 67.07 -18.97
CA VAL A 9 12.88 67.88 -17.83
C VAL A 9 12.24 66.96 -16.76
N SER A 10 12.87 66.99 -15.59
CA SER A 10 12.34 66.98 -14.22
C SER A 10 11.27 65.97 -13.76
N SER A 11 11.74 65.02 -12.97
CA SER A 11 11.07 64.43 -11.82
C SER A 11 10.71 65.45 -10.73
N ILE A 12 9.49 65.40 -10.19
CA ILE A 12 9.24 65.62 -8.76
C ILE A 12 8.29 64.52 -8.26
N VAL A 13 8.82 63.86 -7.24
CA VAL A 13 8.28 62.75 -6.46
C VAL A 13 7.17 63.23 -5.53
N ALA A 14 6.07 62.50 -5.49
CA ALA A 14 5.20 62.45 -4.32
C ALA A 14 5.10 60.98 -3.88
N LEU A 15 5.95 60.62 -2.91
CA LEU A 15 5.82 59.40 -2.12
C LEU A 15 4.58 59.57 -1.22
N ALA A 16 3.60 58.69 -1.39
CA ALA A 16 2.66 58.34 -0.33
C ALA A 16 2.69 56.81 -0.20
N LEU A 17 3.24 56.35 0.92
CA LEU A 17 3.32 54.96 1.34
C LEU A 17 1.90 54.41 1.57
N ALA A 18 1.55 53.32 0.90
CA ALA A 18 0.53 52.39 1.38
C ALA A 18 0.79 50.98 0.83
N SER A 19 1.16 50.08 1.75
CA SER A 19 0.94 48.64 1.73
C SER A 19 1.66 47.80 0.66
N CYS A 20 2.78 47.19 1.06
CA CYS A 20 3.22 45.92 0.50
C CYS A 20 2.23 44.81 0.89
N GLY A 21 1.15 44.67 0.13
CA GLY A 21 0.45 43.39 0.02
C GLY A 21 1.13 42.59 -1.07
N THR A 22 1.87 41.54 -0.73
CA THR A 22 2.21 40.51 -1.71
C THR A 22 0.90 39.94 -2.24
N PRO A 23 0.65 39.89 -3.57
CA PRO A 23 -0.48 39.15 -4.07
C PRO A 23 -0.24 37.68 -3.69
N LYS A 24 -1.09 37.14 -2.81
CA LYS A 24 -1.22 35.69 -2.62
C LYS A 24 -1.47 35.11 -4.01
N MET A 25 -0.51 34.40 -4.58
CA MET A 25 -0.77 33.58 -5.76
C MET A 25 -1.83 32.56 -5.37
N ILE A 26 -3.07 32.81 -5.78
CA ILE A 26 -4.11 31.79 -5.76
C ILE A 26 -3.74 30.88 -6.94
N SER A 27 -2.94 29.84 -6.66
CA SER A 27 -2.70 28.79 -7.64
C SER A 27 -4.06 28.16 -7.96
N THR A 28 -4.46 28.18 -9.22
CA THR A 28 -5.63 27.42 -9.67
C THR A 28 -5.26 25.94 -9.76
N PRO A 29 -6.16 25.02 -9.38
CA PRO A 29 -5.95 23.58 -9.61
C PRO A 29 -5.67 23.28 -11.08
N ILE A 30 -4.87 22.26 -11.36
CA ILE A 30 -4.66 21.79 -12.74
C ILE A 30 -5.93 21.06 -13.20
N GLU A 31 -6.54 21.55 -14.28
CA GLU A 31 -7.69 20.92 -14.93
C GLU A 31 -7.26 20.23 -16.25
N ASN A 32 -7.84 19.05 -16.54
CA ASN A 32 -7.81 18.36 -17.84
C ASN A 32 -6.42 18.21 -18.50
N VAL A 33 -5.69 17.15 -18.14
CA VAL A 33 -4.35 16.82 -18.69
C VAL A 33 -4.37 15.83 -19.88
N ASP A 34 -5.54 15.63 -20.50
CA ASP A 34 -5.78 14.60 -21.53
C ASP A 34 -5.02 14.81 -22.86
N GLN A 35 -4.28 15.93 -22.98
CA GLN A 35 -3.48 16.24 -24.17
C GLN A 35 -2.00 15.87 -24.04
N GLN A 36 -1.58 15.26 -22.91
CA GLN A 36 -0.18 14.88 -22.73
C GLN A 36 0.20 13.72 -23.66
N PRO A 37 1.31 13.81 -24.42
CA PRO A 37 1.77 12.71 -25.24
C PRO A 37 2.13 11.52 -24.35
N LEU A 38 1.88 10.30 -24.86
CA LEU A 38 2.34 9.09 -24.20
C LEU A 38 3.86 9.14 -24.07
N LYS A 39 4.35 8.86 -22.86
CA LYS A 39 5.79 8.69 -22.63
C LYS A 39 6.24 7.40 -23.34
N ILE A 40 6.97 7.53 -24.43
CA ILE A 40 7.50 6.40 -25.22
C ILE A 40 8.92 5.98 -24.79
N THR A 41 9.54 6.73 -23.89
CA THR A 41 10.89 6.45 -23.38
C THR A 41 10.81 5.88 -21.96
N PRO A 42 11.57 4.80 -21.62
CA PRO A 42 11.68 4.32 -20.26
C PRO A 42 12.11 5.42 -19.28
N LEU A 43 11.58 5.38 -18.07
CA LEU A 43 12.00 6.26 -16.98
C LEU A 43 13.45 5.95 -16.59
N ALA A 44 14.23 7.00 -16.33
CA ALA A 44 15.53 6.85 -15.69
C ALA A 44 15.35 6.18 -14.32
N GLU A 45 16.33 5.41 -13.87
CA GLU A 45 16.21 4.62 -12.63
C GLU A 45 15.86 5.50 -11.41
N ASN A 46 16.46 6.69 -11.31
CA ASN A 46 16.16 7.62 -10.22
C ASN A 46 14.73 8.16 -10.27
N ASP A 47 14.19 8.39 -11.47
CA ASP A 47 12.81 8.82 -11.64
C ASP A 47 11.84 7.67 -11.34
N LEU A 48 12.22 6.42 -11.70
CA LEU A 48 11.43 5.24 -11.38
C LEU A 48 11.35 5.01 -9.87
N LYS A 49 12.45 5.17 -9.11
CA LYS A 49 12.43 5.06 -7.64
C LYS A 49 11.46 6.05 -6.98
N ARG A 50 11.16 7.16 -7.65
CA ARG A 50 10.37 8.28 -7.10
C ARG A 50 9.11 8.57 -7.91
N TRP A 51 8.69 7.67 -8.80
CA TRP A 51 7.68 7.99 -9.81
C TRP A 51 6.33 8.40 -9.19
N SER A 52 6.00 7.85 -8.01
CA SER A 52 4.81 8.21 -7.25
C SER A 52 4.76 9.68 -6.83
N HIS A 53 5.91 10.35 -6.76
CA HIS A 53 6.04 11.76 -6.35
C HIS A 53 6.06 12.74 -7.52
N LEU A 54 6.26 12.23 -8.74
CA LEU A 54 6.36 13.02 -9.97
C LEU A 54 5.03 13.64 -10.36
N ASP A 55 5.08 14.59 -11.29
CA ASP A 55 3.94 15.36 -11.78
C ASP A 55 3.56 14.94 -13.20
N LEU A 56 2.26 14.71 -13.44
CA LEU A 56 1.78 14.23 -14.73
C LEU A 56 2.00 15.22 -15.88
N VAL A 57 1.89 16.53 -15.63
CA VAL A 57 2.08 17.55 -16.67
C VAL A 57 3.55 17.72 -16.99
N LYS A 58 4.40 17.75 -15.97
CA LYS A 58 5.83 18.01 -16.11
C LYS A 58 6.61 16.77 -16.56
N ASP A 59 6.31 15.62 -15.97
CA ASP A 59 7.14 14.42 -16.05
C ASP A 59 6.50 13.32 -16.92
N THR A 60 5.26 13.51 -17.38
CA THR A 60 4.45 12.59 -18.21
C THR A 60 4.18 11.24 -17.55
N VAL A 61 4.15 11.23 -16.21
CA VAL A 61 3.94 10.05 -15.35
C VAL A 61 2.77 10.32 -14.42
N PRO A 62 1.83 9.39 -14.22
CA PRO A 62 0.66 9.59 -13.36
C PRO A 62 0.99 9.52 -11.85
N GLY A 63 1.98 10.30 -11.41
CA GLY A 63 2.33 10.51 -10.01
C GLY A 63 1.42 11.56 -9.33
N MET A 64 1.63 11.76 -8.03
CA MET A 64 0.76 12.60 -7.19
C MET A 64 1.25 14.05 -7.04
N SER A 65 2.28 14.49 -7.79
CA SER A 65 2.88 15.83 -7.68
C SER A 65 3.37 16.19 -6.27
N VAL A 66 3.84 15.21 -5.49
CA VAL A 66 4.33 15.40 -4.11
C VAL A 66 5.53 16.33 -4.08
N ASP A 67 6.52 16.10 -4.94
CA ASP A 67 7.75 16.89 -4.95
C ASP A 67 7.47 18.35 -5.33
N LYS A 68 6.49 18.58 -6.23
CA LYS A 68 6.00 19.91 -6.59
C LYS A 68 5.33 20.62 -5.41
N ALA A 69 4.49 19.92 -4.65
CA ALA A 69 3.82 20.48 -3.47
C ALA A 69 4.83 20.99 -2.43
N TYR A 70 5.88 20.20 -2.14
CA TYR A 70 6.97 20.63 -1.26
C TYR A 70 7.74 21.83 -1.79
N ALA A 71 8.10 21.81 -3.08
CA ALA A 71 8.92 22.85 -3.69
C ALA A 71 8.21 24.21 -3.75
N GLU A 72 6.91 24.22 -4.07
CA GLU A 72 6.18 25.44 -4.42
C GLU A 72 5.22 25.93 -3.33
N LEU A 73 4.55 25.04 -2.60
CA LEU A 73 3.46 25.42 -1.68
C LEU A 73 3.84 25.32 -0.20
N LEU A 74 4.68 24.35 0.16
CA LEU A 74 4.99 24.03 1.56
C LEU A 74 6.32 24.61 2.04
N LYS A 75 7.14 25.15 1.13
CA LYS A 75 8.44 25.73 1.46
C LYS A 75 8.29 26.85 2.49
N GLY A 76 8.91 26.66 3.66
CA GLY A 76 8.89 27.64 4.75
C GLY A 76 7.57 27.68 5.55
N LYS A 77 6.58 26.86 5.22
CA LYS A 77 5.37 26.69 6.05
C LYS A 77 5.70 25.83 7.28
N LYS A 78 5.04 26.14 8.39
CA LYS A 78 5.11 25.31 9.61
C LYS A 78 4.09 24.18 9.51
N SER A 79 4.51 23.01 9.97
CA SER A 79 3.76 21.76 10.04
C SER A 79 3.66 21.30 11.48
N THR A 80 2.72 20.39 11.74
CA THR A 80 2.53 19.70 13.01
C THR A 80 2.67 18.20 12.81
N THR A 81 3.16 17.49 13.82
CA THR A 81 3.36 16.06 13.72
C THR A 81 2.02 15.31 13.70
N VAL A 82 1.85 14.42 12.72
CA VAL A 82 0.65 13.58 12.57
C VAL A 82 0.99 12.12 12.85
N ILE A 83 0.25 11.47 13.73
CA ILE A 83 0.38 10.03 13.96
C ILE A 83 -0.40 9.28 12.89
N VAL A 84 0.27 8.33 12.21
CA VAL A 84 -0.31 7.43 11.21
C VAL A 84 -0.21 6.00 11.75
N GLY A 85 -1.36 5.35 11.95
CA GLY A 85 -1.44 3.94 12.32
C GLY A 85 -1.28 3.06 11.08
N ILE A 86 -0.32 2.14 11.10
CA ILE A 86 -0.12 1.13 10.04
C ILE A 86 -0.65 -0.20 10.58
N VAL A 87 -1.89 -0.54 10.20
CA VAL A 87 -2.51 -1.83 10.54
C VAL A 87 -2.12 -2.83 9.46
N ASP A 88 -1.15 -3.68 9.75
CA ASP A 88 -0.47 -4.51 8.74
C ASP A 88 0.22 -5.73 9.37
N SER A 89 1.18 -6.33 8.68
CA SER A 89 2.09 -7.40 9.10
C SER A 89 3.14 -6.97 10.13
N GLY A 90 3.07 -5.75 10.64
CA GLY A 90 4.10 -5.18 11.51
C GLY A 90 5.13 -4.35 10.75
N VAL A 91 6.02 -3.69 11.48
CA VAL A 91 6.98 -2.72 10.92
C VAL A 91 8.33 -2.96 11.56
N ASP A 92 9.40 -3.09 10.76
CA ASP A 92 10.78 -3.05 11.27
C ASP A 92 11.12 -1.64 11.74
N ILE A 93 10.71 -1.34 12.98
CA ILE A 93 10.93 -0.05 13.66
C ILE A 93 12.43 0.27 13.87
N ARG A 94 13.33 -0.65 13.54
CA ARG A 94 14.79 -0.48 13.60
C ARG A 94 15.39 -0.07 12.25
N HIS A 95 14.58 0.05 11.21
CA HIS A 95 15.04 0.50 9.89
C HIS A 95 15.64 1.91 9.99
N GLU A 96 16.83 2.12 9.44
CA GLU A 96 17.60 3.36 9.56
C GLU A 96 16.91 4.55 8.92
N ASP A 97 16.15 4.28 7.87
CA ASP A 97 15.39 5.27 7.11
C ASP A 97 13.99 5.57 7.69
N LEU A 98 13.61 4.87 8.76
CA LEU A 98 12.42 5.17 9.56
C LEU A 98 12.80 5.79 10.92
N GLN A 99 14.09 5.98 11.20
CA GLN A 99 14.56 6.55 12.45
C GLN A 99 14.03 7.97 12.63
N GLY A 100 13.51 8.24 13.83
CA GLY A 100 12.84 9.51 14.12
C GLY A 100 11.44 9.63 13.51
N GLN A 101 10.95 8.64 12.76
CA GLN A 101 9.60 8.60 12.21
C GLN A 101 8.72 7.56 12.89
N ILE A 102 9.24 6.73 13.79
CA ILE A 102 8.44 5.80 14.61
C ILE A 102 7.79 6.56 15.78
N TRP A 103 6.51 6.28 16.03
CA TRP A 103 5.77 6.76 17.19
C TRP A 103 6.27 6.10 18.47
N THR A 104 6.37 6.87 19.55
CA THR A 104 6.64 6.35 20.89
C THR A 104 5.47 6.73 21.78
N ASN A 105 4.85 5.76 22.46
CA ASN A 105 3.82 6.03 23.46
C ASN A 105 4.48 6.85 24.59
N PRO A 106 4.13 8.15 24.76
CA PRO A 106 4.77 8.98 25.76
C PRO A 106 4.34 8.63 27.20
N LYS A 107 3.36 7.74 27.35
CA LYS A 107 2.81 7.32 28.63
C LYS A 107 3.40 6.00 29.14
N GLU A 108 4.17 5.30 28.32
CA GLU A 108 4.81 4.02 28.66
C GLU A 108 6.27 4.20 29.10
N ILE A 109 6.70 3.36 30.05
CA ILE A 109 8.10 3.19 30.43
C ILE A 109 8.60 1.88 29.81
N ALA A 110 9.37 2.01 28.74
CA ALA A 110 9.81 0.86 27.95
C ALA A 110 10.45 -0.27 28.76
N ASN A 111 9.92 -1.49 28.57
CA ASN A 111 10.41 -2.77 29.09
C ASN A 111 10.32 -2.89 30.62
N ASN A 112 9.30 -2.29 31.25
CA ASN A 112 9.09 -2.42 32.69
C ASN A 112 8.10 -3.56 33.05
N GLY A 113 7.49 -4.20 32.05
CA GLY A 113 6.56 -5.31 32.20
C GLY A 113 5.17 -4.88 32.69
N LYS A 114 4.79 -3.61 32.52
CA LYS A 114 3.54 -3.03 32.98
C LYS A 114 2.84 -2.28 31.86
N ASP A 115 1.55 -2.10 32.06
CA ASP A 115 0.70 -1.18 31.31
C ASP A 115 0.65 0.10 32.15
N ASP A 116 1.54 1.05 31.85
CA ASP A 116 1.72 2.26 32.67
C ASP A 116 0.57 3.26 32.47
N ASP A 117 0.00 3.28 31.27
CA ASP A 117 -1.10 4.17 30.92
C ASP A 117 -2.51 3.58 31.13
N ASN A 118 -2.56 2.30 31.53
CA ASN A 118 -3.76 1.51 31.80
C ASN A 118 -4.70 1.40 30.57
N ASN A 119 -4.12 1.37 29.36
CA ASN A 119 -4.86 1.22 28.11
C ASN A 119 -5.18 -0.24 27.75
N GLY A 120 -4.66 -1.21 28.52
CA GLY A 120 -4.84 -2.65 28.33
C GLY A 120 -3.67 -3.35 27.63
N TYR A 121 -2.62 -2.63 27.23
CA TYR A 121 -1.52 -3.11 26.40
C TYR A 121 -0.17 -2.91 27.09
N ILE A 122 0.40 -3.99 27.62
CA ILE A 122 1.65 -3.95 28.39
C ILE A 122 2.84 -3.54 27.51
N ASP A 123 3.57 -2.48 27.91
CA ASP A 123 4.76 -1.99 27.21
C ASP A 123 4.53 -1.72 25.71
N ASP A 124 3.38 -1.14 25.31
CA ASP A 124 3.03 -0.83 23.91
C ASP A 124 3.77 0.39 23.32
N VAL A 125 5.09 0.44 23.57
CA VAL A 125 5.98 1.59 23.35
C VAL A 125 5.92 2.12 21.91
N HIS A 126 5.77 1.26 20.91
CA HIS A 126 5.78 1.65 19.49
C HIS A 126 4.50 1.23 18.73
N GLY A 127 3.51 0.74 19.46
CA GLY A 127 2.32 0.10 18.93
C GLY A 127 2.08 -1.27 19.54
N TRP A 128 1.19 -2.05 18.92
CA TRP A 128 0.76 -3.35 19.43
C TRP A 128 0.79 -4.46 18.37
N ASN A 129 1.06 -5.69 18.80
CA ASN A 129 1.00 -6.89 17.98
C ASN A 129 -0.13 -7.82 18.47
N PHE A 130 -1.24 -7.83 17.73
CA PHE A 130 -2.40 -8.70 17.96
C PHE A 130 -2.16 -10.16 17.58
N LEU A 131 -1.10 -10.46 16.81
CA LEU A 131 -0.79 -11.81 16.36
C LEU A 131 0.06 -12.59 17.38
N GLY A 132 0.59 -11.93 18.42
CA GLY A 132 1.53 -12.57 19.34
C GLY A 132 2.71 -13.19 18.58
N ASP A 133 2.99 -14.48 18.82
CA ASP A 133 4.03 -15.23 18.10
C ASP A 133 3.51 -15.93 16.83
N SER A 134 2.26 -15.70 16.45
CA SER A 134 1.69 -16.23 15.20
C SER A 134 2.13 -15.43 13.98
N ASN A 135 2.31 -16.13 12.87
CA ASN A 135 2.54 -15.52 11.56
C ASN A 135 1.78 -16.25 10.46
N ASN A 136 1.96 -17.56 10.33
CA ASN A 136 1.22 -18.33 9.33
C ASN A 136 -0.19 -18.59 9.81
N GLU A 137 -1.17 -18.37 8.92
CA GLU A 137 -2.58 -18.56 9.21
C GLU A 137 -3.37 -19.06 7.99
N GLN A 138 -4.51 -19.69 8.26
CA GLN A 138 -5.52 -20.05 7.29
C GLN A 138 -6.15 -18.80 6.63
N LEU A 139 -6.54 -18.92 5.36
CA LEU A 139 -7.51 -17.99 4.76
C LEU A 139 -8.86 -18.11 5.47
N GLU A 140 -9.70 -17.07 5.41
CA GLU A 140 -11.00 -17.07 6.07
C GLU A 140 -11.91 -18.16 5.49
N LYS A 141 -11.85 -18.41 4.16
CA LYS A 141 -12.58 -19.52 3.55
C LYS A 141 -12.17 -20.88 4.11
N THR A 142 -10.87 -21.07 4.36
CA THR A 142 -10.33 -22.29 4.95
C THR A 142 -10.82 -22.45 6.39
N ARG A 143 -10.86 -21.36 7.17
CA ARG A 143 -11.42 -21.34 8.53
C ARG A 143 -12.90 -21.70 8.54
N ILE A 144 -13.69 -21.16 7.60
CA ILE A 144 -15.11 -21.50 7.44
C ILE A 144 -15.28 -22.99 7.14
N VAL A 145 -14.47 -23.55 6.23
CA VAL A 145 -14.52 -24.99 5.90
C VAL A 145 -14.10 -25.85 7.09
N ALA A 146 -13.07 -25.47 7.83
CA ALA A 146 -12.60 -26.18 9.02
C ALA A 146 -13.66 -26.24 10.14
N LYS A 147 -14.52 -25.22 10.25
CA LYS A 147 -15.69 -25.23 11.17
C LYS A 147 -16.77 -26.25 10.77
N GLY A 148 -16.83 -26.62 9.50
CA GLY A 148 -17.70 -27.66 8.97
C GLY A 148 -19.08 -27.18 8.46
N PRO A 149 -19.87 -28.11 7.86
CA PRO A 149 -21.17 -27.80 7.28
C PRO A 149 -22.14 -27.15 8.28
N GLY A 150 -22.92 -26.18 7.81
CA GLY A 150 -23.84 -25.38 8.64
C GLY A 150 -23.25 -24.04 9.11
N THR A 151 -21.94 -23.83 8.92
CA THR A 151 -21.32 -22.51 9.03
C THR A 151 -21.83 -21.59 7.90
N PRO A 152 -22.16 -20.32 8.16
CA PRO A 152 -22.48 -19.36 7.09
C PRO A 152 -21.41 -19.34 6.00
N ASP A 153 -21.84 -19.22 4.74
CA ASP A 153 -20.99 -19.24 3.54
C ASP A 153 -20.20 -20.53 3.28
N TYR A 154 -20.44 -21.62 4.03
CA TYR A 154 -19.69 -22.87 3.90
C TYR A 154 -19.62 -23.42 2.47
N ASP A 155 -20.75 -23.53 1.76
CA ASP A 155 -20.77 -24.12 0.41
C ASP A 155 -19.93 -23.31 -0.59
N LYS A 156 -20.02 -21.97 -0.50
CA LYS A 156 -19.22 -21.05 -1.32
C LYS A 156 -17.73 -21.16 -0.95
N ALA A 157 -17.41 -21.10 0.34
CA ALA A 157 -16.04 -21.23 0.83
C ALA A 157 -15.41 -22.57 0.44
N LYS A 158 -16.17 -23.66 0.50
CA LYS A 158 -15.72 -24.99 0.10
C LYS A 158 -15.43 -25.08 -1.39
N ALA A 159 -16.32 -24.54 -2.23
CA ALA A 159 -16.12 -24.52 -3.68
C ALA A 159 -14.87 -23.71 -4.07
N GLU A 160 -14.67 -22.53 -3.48
CA GLU A 160 -13.48 -21.70 -3.74
C GLU A 160 -12.20 -22.31 -3.15
N LEU A 161 -12.28 -22.99 -2.00
CA LEU A 161 -11.12 -23.69 -1.42
C LEU A 161 -10.68 -24.86 -2.30
N ASP A 162 -11.63 -25.66 -2.78
CA ASP A 162 -11.32 -26.81 -3.66
C ASP A 162 -10.71 -26.37 -4.99
N ALA A 163 -11.19 -25.26 -5.56
CA ALA A 163 -10.64 -24.67 -6.77
C ALA A 163 -9.19 -24.20 -6.55
N ASP A 164 -8.93 -23.42 -5.50
CA ASP A 164 -7.59 -22.94 -5.18
C ASP A 164 -6.61 -24.08 -4.90
N ILE A 165 -7.03 -25.13 -4.17
CA ILE A 165 -6.18 -26.30 -3.94
C ILE A 165 -5.84 -26.98 -5.27
N ALA A 166 -6.79 -27.11 -6.20
CA ALA A 166 -6.53 -27.70 -7.51
C ALA A 166 -5.52 -26.87 -8.31
N ASP A 167 -5.68 -25.55 -8.33
CA ASP A 167 -4.78 -24.61 -9.03
C ASP A 167 -3.37 -24.63 -8.41
N VAL A 168 -3.26 -24.52 -7.10
CA VAL A 168 -1.96 -24.56 -6.39
C VAL A 168 -1.28 -25.92 -6.58
N MET A 169 -2.02 -27.03 -6.62
CA MET A 169 -1.46 -28.35 -6.92
C MET A 169 -0.92 -28.45 -8.35
N GLN A 170 -1.58 -27.82 -9.32
CA GLN A 170 -1.06 -27.72 -10.69
C GLN A 170 0.23 -26.87 -10.73
N THR A 171 0.24 -25.72 -10.06
CA THR A 171 1.44 -24.88 -9.94
C THR A 171 2.58 -25.64 -9.24
N LYS A 172 2.29 -26.39 -8.18
CA LYS A 172 3.27 -27.22 -7.47
C LYS A 172 3.96 -28.20 -8.41
N GLN A 173 3.21 -28.90 -9.25
CA GLN A 173 3.79 -29.85 -10.22
C GLN A 173 4.77 -29.17 -11.17
N GLN A 174 4.43 -27.96 -11.65
CA GLN A 174 5.31 -27.19 -12.52
C GLN A 174 6.57 -26.73 -11.78
N ILE A 175 6.44 -26.22 -10.55
CA ILE A 175 7.56 -25.78 -9.73
C ILE A 175 8.48 -26.94 -9.37
N ASP A 176 7.94 -28.06 -8.91
CA ASP A 176 8.74 -29.24 -8.56
C ASP A 176 9.50 -29.78 -9.79
N MET A 177 8.91 -29.72 -11.00
CA MET A 177 9.60 -30.06 -12.24
C MET A 177 10.80 -29.12 -12.50
N ILE A 178 10.59 -27.81 -12.35
CA ILE A 178 11.64 -26.81 -12.58
C ILE A 178 12.77 -26.94 -11.56
N VAL A 179 12.43 -27.09 -10.28
CA VAL A 179 13.40 -27.29 -9.18
C VAL A 179 14.16 -28.60 -9.35
N GLY A 180 13.47 -29.68 -9.73
CA GLY A 180 14.10 -30.96 -10.04
C GLY A 180 15.09 -30.86 -11.21
N ALA A 181 14.73 -30.11 -12.25
CA ALA A 181 15.61 -29.85 -13.39
C ALA A 181 16.82 -28.96 -13.03
N ASP A 182 16.63 -27.90 -12.23
CA ASP A 182 17.72 -27.08 -11.71
C ASP A 182 18.73 -27.95 -10.95
N LYS A 183 18.23 -28.80 -10.04
CA LYS A 183 19.05 -29.73 -9.28
C LYS A 183 19.81 -30.71 -10.18
N ALA A 184 19.14 -31.33 -11.15
CA ALA A 184 19.77 -32.28 -12.07
C ALA A 184 20.90 -31.63 -12.91
N ILE A 185 20.72 -30.37 -13.33
CA ILE A 185 21.75 -29.61 -14.04
C ILE A 185 22.93 -29.28 -13.10
N LYS A 186 22.66 -28.84 -11.87
CA LYS A 186 23.71 -28.61 -10.85
C LYS A 186 24.54 -29.86 -10.61
N ASP A 187 23.87 -31.00 -10.45
CA ASP A 187 24.50 -32.30 -10.23
C ASP A 187 25.36 -32.74 -11.42
N TYR A 188 24.88 -32.55 -12.65
CA TYR A 188 25.64 -32.86 -13.86
C TYR A 188 26.87 -31.95 -14.03
N LEU A 189 26.69 -30.64 -13.86
CA LEU A 189 27.77 -29.66 -14.01
C LEU A 189 28.73 -29.66 -12.82
N LYS A 190 28.33 -30.24 -11.69
CA LYS A 190 29.02 -30.16 -10.39
C LYS A 190 29.25 -28.71 -9.96
N LYS A 191 28.23 -27.87 -10.16
CA LYS A 191 28.25 -26.44 -9.84
C LYS A 191 26.93 -26.02 -9.22
N ASP A 192 26.99 -25.33 -8.09
CA ASP A 192 25.80 -24.74 -7.45
C ASP A 192 25.24 -23.54 -8.22
N ASN A 193 26.08 -22.87 -9.02
CA ASN A 193 25.67 -21.78 -9.90
C ASN A 193 26.23 -22.02 -11.32
N PHE A 194 25.42 -21.77 -12.33
CA PHE A 194 25.76 -22.04 -13.73
C PHE A 194 25.19 -20.98 -14.68
N THR A 195 25.84 -20.83 -15.82
CA THR A 195 25.49 -19.85 -16.85
C THR A 195 24.74 -20.49 -18.01
N LEU A 196 24.13 -19.66 -18.87
CA LEU A 196 23.55 -20.11 -20.13
C LEU A 196 24.55 -20.90 -20.98
N GLU A 197 25.82 -20.48 -20.99
CA GLU A 197 26.86 -21.16 -21.77
C GLU A 197 27.28 -22.51 -21.16
N ASP A 198 27.30 -22.62 -19.83
CA ASP A 198 27.48 -23.92 -19.16
C ASP A 198 26.39 -24.91 -19.60
N VAL A 199 25.12 -24.48 -19.61
CA VAL A 199 23.98 -25.32 -20.02
C VAL A 199 24.09 -25.70 -21.50
N LYS A 200 24.37 -24.76 -22.39
CA LYS A 200 24.55 -25.05 -23.83
C LYS A 200 25.68 -26.05 -24.09
N ALA A 201 26.76 -25.98 -23.31
CA ALA A 201 27.92 -26.84 -23.45
C ALA A 201 27.70 -28.28 -22.93
N MET A 202 26.63 -28.56 -22.17
CA MET A 202 26.34 -29.90 -21.67
C MET A 202 26.22 -30.93 -22.80
N GLN A 203 26.80 -32.12 -22.62
CA GLN A 203 26.69 -33.25 -23.55
C GLN A 203 26.10 -34.46 -22.82
N THR A 204 24.91 -34.87 -23.22
CA THR A 204 24.20 -35.98 -22.57
C THR A 204 23.40 -36.76 -23.59
N GLU A 205 23.36 -38.09 -23.41
CA GLU A 205 22.46 -39.00 -24.12
C GLU A 205 21.21 -39.33 -23.30
N ASP A 206 21.18 -38.94 -22.02
CA ASP A 206 20.01 -39.08 -21.15
C ASP A 206 18.86 -38.19 -21.69
N PRO A 207 17.70 -38.77 -22.04
CA PRO A 207 16.58 -38.02 -22.63
C PRO A 207 16.02 -36.96 -21.67
N THR A 208 15.97 -37.26 -20.37
CA THR A 208 15.44 -36.35 -19.34
C THR A 208 16.37 -35.17 -19.14
N LEU A 209 17.68 -35.40 -19.03
CA LEU A 209 18.66 -34.33 -18.90
C LEU A 209 18.75 -33.47 -20.18
N SER A 210 18.52 -34.08 -21.36
CA SER A 210 18.41 -33.34 -22.63
C SER A 210 17.21 -32.39 -22.63
N GLN A 211 16.07 -32.83 -22.10
CA GLN A 211 14.89 -31.98 -21.94
C GLN A 211 15.15 -30.83 -20.95
N TYR A 212 15.78 -31.11 -19.80
CA TYR A 212 16.13 -30.08 -18.82
C TYR A 212 17.11 -29.05 -19.38
N LYS A 213 18.11 -29.50 -20.15
CA LYS A 213 19.02 -28.61 -20.88
C LYS A 213 18.26 -27.65 -21.79
N ALA A 214 17.31 -28.16 -22.59
CA ALA A 214 16.52 -27.31 -23.49
C ALA A 214 15.68 -26.28 -22.71
N MET A 215 15.02 -26.71 -21.63
CA MET A 215 14.23 -25.83 -20.75
C MET A 215 15.10 -24.71 -20.15
N PHE A 216 16.25 -25.05 -19.56
CA PHE A 216 17.13 -24.06 -18.94
C PHE A 216 17.85 -23.16 -19.95
N THR A 217 18.09 -23.65 -21.17
CA THR A 217 18.57 -22.80 -22.26
C THR A 217 17.56 -21.68 -22.56
N GLN A 218 16.26 -22.01 -22.60
CA GLN A 218 15.20 -21.01 -22.82
C GLN A 218 15.06 -20.05 -21.63
N ILE A 219 15.06 -20.57 -20.40
CA ILE A 219 14.97 -19.76 -19.18
C ILE A 219 16.11 -18.74 -19.13
N LEU A 220 17.36 -19.22 -19.19
CA LEU A 220 18.56 -18.37 -19.04
C LEU A 220 18.86 -17.50 -20.26
N SER A 221 18.13 -17.67 -21.37
CA SER A 221 18.16 -16.71 -22.48
C SER A 221 17.41 -15.41 -22.16
N ASN A 222 16.52 -15.42 -21.17
CA ASN A 222 15.65 -14.29 -20.82
C ASN A 222 15.93 -13.69 -19.44
N THR A 223 16.75 -14.34 -18.63
CA THR A 223 17.04 -13.90 -17.25
C THR A 223 18.39 -14.44 -16.78
N SER A 224 18.96 -13.80 -15.76
CA SER A 224 20.17 -14.31 -15.11
C SER A 224 19.83 -15.51 -14.21
N LYS A 225 20.84 -16.34 -13.89
CA LYS A 225 20.64 -17.45 -12.96
C LYS A 225 20.25 -16.96 -11.56
N GLU A 226 20.82 -15.83 -11.13
CA GLU A 226 20.50 -15.21 -9.84
C GLU A 226 19.03 -14.75 -9.78
N ASP A 227 18.55 -14.07 -10.82
CA ASP A 227 17.16 -13.61 -10.88
C ASP A 227 16.18 -14.77 -10.99
N PHE A 228 16.55 -15.82 -11.74
CA PHE A 228 15.80 -17.07 -11.78
C PHE A 228 15.69 -17.70 -10.38
N ASP A 229 16.80 -17.80 -9.65
CA ASP A 229 16.84 -18.41 -8.31
C ASP A 229 15.99 -17.64 -7.31
N LYS A 230 16.01 -16.31 -7.36
CA LYS A 230 15.12 -15.46 -6.55
C LYS A 230 13.65 -15.71 -6.88
N ARG A 231 13.31 -15.75 -8.18
CA ARG A 231 11.92 -15.95 -8.64
C ARG A 231 11.39 -17.34 -8.32
N ILE A 232 12.18 -18.38 -8.57
CA ILE A 232 11.74 -19.76 -8.30
C ILE A 232 11.60 -20.01 -6.81
N LYS A 233 12.48 -19.43 -5.97
CA LYS A 233 12.34 -19.49 -4.51
C LYS A 233 11.01 -18.87 -4.07
N GLY A 234 10.67 -17.67 -4.53
CA GLY A 234 9.39 -17.04 -4.19
C GLY A 234 8.18 -17.87 -4.60
N GLY A 235 8.25 -18.55 -5.76
CA GLY A 235 7.20 -19.49 -6.20
C GLY A 235 7.09 -20.74 -5.31
N VAL A 236 8.23 -21.30 -4.89
CA VAL A 236 8.28 -22.43 -3.94
C VAL A 236 7.66 -22.01 -2.62
N ASP A 237 8.14 -20.90 -2.04
CA ASP A 237 7.65 -20.38 -0.76
C ASP A 237 6.13 -20.18 -0.81
N TYR A 238 5.61 -19.53 -1.86
CA TYR A 238 4.17 -19.36 -2.08
C TYR A 238 3.40 -20.69 -2.09
N VAL A 239 3.80 -21.66 -2.92
CA VAL A 239 3.07 -22.93 -3.06
C VAL A 239 3.04 -23.71 -1.74
N TYR A 240 4.18 -23.78 -1.04
CA TYR A 240 4.26 -24.52 0.21
C TYR A 240 3.54 -23.80 1.35
N ASP A 241 3.56 -22.47 1.39
CA ASP A 241 2.78 -21.72 2.39
C ASP A 241 1.27 -21.93 2.19
N GLN A 242 0.80 -21.88 0.94
CA GLN A 242 -0.59 -22.16 0.61
C GLN A 242 -1.03 -23.55 1.07
N LEU A 243 -0.27 -24.60 0.72
CA LEU A 243 -0.67 -25.98 1.01
C LEU A 243 -0.43 -26.39 2.47
N ASN A 244 0.58 -25.84 3.14
CA ASN A 244 0.88 -26.21 4.52
C ASN A 244 0.05 -25.41 5.52
N TYR A 245 -0.32 -24.17 5.19
CA TYR A 245 -0.94 -23.24 6.13
C TYR A 245 -2.25 -22.64 5.61
N ASN A 246 -2.23 -21.90 4.49
CA ASN A 246 -3.34 -21.02 4.13
C ASN A 246 -4.61 -21.79 3.70
N LEU A 247 -4.44 -22.86 2.93
CA LEU A 247 -5.50 -23.74 2.40
C LEU A 247 -5.68 -25.04 3.22
N ASN A 248 -4.84 -25.24 4.23
CA ASN A 248 -4.83 -26.44 5.05
C ASN A 248 -5.86 -26.37 6.17
N VAL A 249 -6.96 -27.10 6.06
CA VAL A 249 -8.04 -27.14 7.06
C VAL A 249 -7.62 -27.69 8.43
N ASP A 250 -6.54 -28.47 8.48
CA ASP A 250 -6.02 -29.07 9.72
C ASP A 250 -5.01 -28.16 10.43
N PHE A 251 -4.54 -27.11 9.77
CA PHE A 251 -3.64 -26.13 10.36
C PHE A 251 -4.40 -25.15 11.28
N ASN A 252 -3.77 -24.70 12.36
CA ASN A 252 -4.34 -23.71 13.26
C ASN A 252 -3.25 -22.78 13.75
N GLY A 253 -3.07 -21.66 13.02
CA GLY A 253 -2.10 -20.63 13.35
C GLY A 253 -2.48 -19.84 14.61
N ARG A 254 -3.78 -19.76 14.92
CA ARG A 254 -4.29 -18.95 16.04
C ARG A 254 -3.98 -19.52 17.41
N LYS A 255 -3.80 -20.84 17.52
CA LYS A 255 -3.61 -21.53 18.81
C LYS A 255 -2.53 -20.90 19.70
N VAL A 256 -1.44 -20.38 19.12
CA VAL A 256 -0.33 -19.78 19.88
C VAL A 256 -0.67 -18.41 20.46
N VAL A 257 -1.68 -17.71 19.93
CA VAL A 257 -2.10 -16.38 20.40
C VAL A 257 -2.81 -16.49 21.76
N GLY A 258 -3.51 -17.60 22.00
CA GLY A 258 -4.12 -17.91 23.30
C GLY A 258 -5.42 -17.17 23.61
N ASP A 259 -6.06 -16.60 22.60
CA ASP A 259 -7.32 -15.87 22.70
C ASP A 259 -8.50 -16.63 22.05
N ASN A 260 -9.70 -16.07 22.15
CA ASN A 260 -10.89 -16.47 21.41
C ASN A 260 -11.16 -15.49 20.26
N PRO A 261 -10.90 -15.87 18.99
CA PRO A 261 -11.14 -14.99 17.84
C PRO A 261 -12.62 -14.72 17.56
N GLU A 262 -13.54 -15.48 18.17
CA GLU A 262 -14.99 -15.34 18.01
C GLU A 262 -15.64 -14.51 19.14
N ASP A 263 -14.87 -13.88 20.01
CA ASP A 263 -15.37 -12.97 21.05
C ASP A 263 -14.64 -11.62 21.00
N ILE A 264 -15.32 -10.58 20.53
CA ILE A 264 -14.81 -9.20 20.46
C ILE A 264 -14.42 -8.62 21.83
N ASN A 265 -14.92 -9.19 22.94
CA ASN A 265 -14.60 -8.74 24.29
C ASN A 265 -13.35 -9.41 24.88
N ASP A 266 -12.83 -10.44 24.22
CA ASP A 266 -11.52 -11.00 24.56
C ASP A 266 -10.42 -10.11 24.01
N THR A 267 -10.05 -9.10 24.80
CA THR A 267 -9.13 -8.01 24.43
C THR A 267 -7.74 -8.12 25.05
N LYS A 268 -7.51 -9.08 25.96
CA LYS A 268 -6.24 -9.21 26.71
C LYS A 268 -5.32 -10.25 26.08
N TYR A 269 -4.83 -9.94 24.88
CA TYR A 269 -3.96 -10.85 24.11
C TYR A 269 -2.98 -10.07 23.22
N GLY A 270 -2.03 -10.79 22.63
CA GLY A 270 -0.95 -10.19 21.84
C GLY A 270 0.26 -9.79 22.69
N ASN A 271 1.17 -9.02 22.10
CA ASN A 271 2.37 -8.52 22.77
C ASN A 271 2.87 -7.20 22.15
N ASN A 272 3.95 -6.65 22.69
CA ASN A 272 4.57 -5.41 22.21
C ASN A 272 5.63 -5.63 21.10
N ASN A 273 5.80 -6.85 20.60
CA ASN A 273 6.73 -7.13 19.51
C ASN A 273 6.09 -6.78 18.15
N VAL A 274 6.05 -5.49 17.83
CA VAL A 274 5.45 -4.94 16.60
C VAL A 274 6.19 -5.32 15.30
N ILE A 275 7.37 -5.92 15.40
CA ILE A 275 8.12 -6.48 14.28
C ILE A 275 7.65 -7.92 14.00
N GLY A 276 7.12 -8.61 15.00
CA GLY A 276 6.84 -10.04 14.95
C GLY A 276 8.07 -10.92 15.27
N PRO A 277 7.87 -12.24 15.37
CA PRO A 277 8.92 -13.18 15.79
C PRO A 277 10.08 -13.24 14.79
N ASN A 278 9.81 -13.01 13.51
CA ASN A 278 10.80 -12.93 12.44
C ASN A 278 10.65 -11.60 11.69
N PRO A 279 11.69 -10.75 11.62
CA PRO A 279 11.63 -9.47 10.92
C PRO A 279 11.24 -9.55 9.45
N GLU A 280 11.55 -10.65 8.75
CA GLU A 280 11.15 -10.83 7.34
C GLU A 280 9.63 -10.87 7.18
N ASP A 281 8.90 -11.32 8.20
CA ASP A 281 7.44 -11.37 8.18
C ASP A 281 6.82 -9.96 8.23
N ALA A 282 7.56 -8.96 8.70
CA ALA A 282 7.14 -7.55 8.68
C ALA A 282 7.46 -6.86 7.34
N LYS A 283 7.86 -7.60 6.29
CA LYS A 283 8.26 -7.01 5.00
C LYS A 283 7.20 -6.08 4.44
N HIS A 284 5.95 -6.53 4.39
CA HIS A 284 4.87 -5.77 3.79
C HIS A 284 4.59 -4.48 4.56
N GLY A 285 4.43 -4.53 5.88
CA GLY A 285 4.12 -3.36 6.69
C GLY A 285 5.29 -2.38 6.81
N THR A 286 6.53 -2.87 6.78
CA THR A 286 7.74 -2.02 6.67
C THR A 286 7.76 -1.24 5.36
N HIS A 287 7.36 -1.87 4.25
CA HIS A 287 7.26 -1.21 2.95
C HIS A 287 6.17 -0.15 2.92
N VAL A 288 4.99 -0.50 3.45
CA VAL A 288 3.85 0.42 3.62
C VAL A 288 4.22 1.63 4.49
N ALA A 289 4.91 1.41 5.62
CA ALA A 289 5.40 2.49 6.48
C ALA A 289 6.42 3.38 5.78
N GLY A 290 7.32 2.79 4.98
CA GLY A 290 8.29 3.51 4.15
C GLY A 290 7.64 4.49 3.20
N ILE A 291 6.63 4.05 2.44
CA ILE A 291 5.90 4.91 1.49
C ILE A 291 5.35 6.17 2.17
N VAL A 292 4.83 6.03 3.40
CA VAL A 292 4.31 7.18 4.17
C VAL A 292 5.45 8.07 4.65
N ALA A 293 6.50 7.48 5.25
CA ALA A 293 7.33 8.19 6.24
C ALA A 293 8.85 7.99 6.12
N GLN A 294 9.39 7.26 5.13
CA GLN A 294 10.84 7.18 4.97
C GLN A 294 11.47 8.58 4.84
N VAL A 295 12.63 8.79 5.45
CA VAL A 295 13.12 10.13 5.75
C VAL A 295 13.50 10.88 4.47
N ARG A 296 12.78 11.97 4.19
CA ARG A 296 13.00 12.77 2.99
C ARG A 296 14.38 13.41 2.96
N GLY A 297 15.11 13.26 1.84
CA GLY A 297 16.32 14.02 1.52
C GLY A 297 17.57 13.65 2.33
N ASN A 298 17.61 12.45 2.92
CA ASN A 298 18.77 11.95 3.67
C ASN A 298 19.78 11.17 2.78
N GLY A 299 19.48 10.98 1.49
CA GLY A 299 20.33 10.25 0.55
C GLY A 299 20.27 8.72 0.68
N LYS A 300 19.33 8.17 1.42
CA LYS A 300 19.07 6.72 1.55
C LYS A 300 17.75 6.38 0.88
N GLY A 301 17.64 5.17 0.31
CA GLY A 301 16.40 4.68 -0.28
C GLY A 301 15.71 5.66 -1.24
N GLY A 302 14.50 6.04 -0.87
CA GLY A 302 13.65 7.06 -1.50
C GLY A 302 13.11 8.06 -0.46
N ASP A 303 12.11 8.87 -0.83
CA ASP A 303 11.46 9.82 0.08
C ASP A 303 10.05 9.33 0.44
N GLY A 304 9.64 9.47 1.70
CA GLY A 304 8.25 9.25 2.10
C GLY A 304 7.37 10.41 1.64
N VAL A 305 6.07 10.18 1.49
CA VAL A 305 5.13 11.23 1.05
C VAL A 305 5.05 12.36 2.09
N ALA A 306 5.02 12.03 3.38
CA ALA A 306 4.88 13.01 4.47
C ALA A 306 6.17 13.15 5.28
N LYS A 307 6.53 14.39 5.64
CA LYS A 307 7.76 14.71 6.39
C LYS A 307 7.58 14.65 7.91
N ASP A 308 6.53 15.30 8.41
CA ASP A 308 6.31 15.50 9.85
C ASP A 308 5.24 14.53 10.36
N VAL A 309 5.60 13.24 10.41
CA VAL A 309 4.71 12.14 10.78
C VAL A 309 5.32 11.24 11.85
N LYS A 310 4.49 10.39 12.46
CA LYS A 310 4.92 9.31 13.34
C LYS A 310 4.15 8.03 13.01
N ILE A 311 4.85 6.96 12.70
CA ILE A 311 4.31 5.64 12.40
C ILE A 311 4.07 4.89 13.69
N MET A 312 2.80 4.58 13.96
CA MET A 312 2.39 3.64 14.99
C MET A 312 2.19 2.27 14.36
N ALA A 313 2.95 1.27 14.79
CA ALA A 313 2.94 -0.06 14.20
C ALA A 313 1.85 -0.92 14.84
N VAL A 314 0.86 -1.34 14.06
CA VAL A 314 -0.23 -2.21 14.54
C VAL A 314 -0.19 -3.51 13.76
N ARG A 315 0.41 -4.55 14.35
CA ARG A 315 0.54 -5.86 13.69
C ARG A 315 -0.74 -6.67 13.89
N ALA A 316 -1.49 -6.87 12.82
CA ALA A 316 -2.78 -7.58 12.82
C ALA A 316 -3.02 -8.44 11.55
N VAL A 317 -2.09 -8.43 10.60
CA VAL A 317 -2.22 -9.16 9.33
C VAL A 317 -1.18 -10.29 9.25
N PRO A 318 -1.59 -11.57 9.29
CA PRO A 318 -0.68 -12.71 9.19
C PRO A 318 -0.32 -13.04 7.72
N ASN A 319 0.54 -14.04 7.52
CA ASN A 319 0.61 -14.79 6.26
C ASN A 319 -0.63 -15.68 6.15
N GLY A 320 -1.73 -15.09 5.65
CA GLY A 320 -3.08 -15.64 5.62
C GLY A 320 -4.10 -14.50 5.64
N ASP A 321 -5.36 -14.80 5.92
CA ASP A 321 -6.38 -13.74 6.10
C ASP A 321 -6.42 -13.28 7.55
N GLU A 322 -6.53 -11.96 7.73
CA GLU A 322 -6.70 -11.34 9.03
C GLU A 322 -8.01 -11.74 9.72
N TYR A 323 -8.04 -11.68 11.05
CA TYR A 323 -9.25 -11.85 11.84
C TYR A 323 -10.00 -10.50 11.97
N ASP A 324 -11.32 -10.52 11.76
CA ASP A 324 -12.15 -9.32 11.89
C ASP A 324 -12.00 -8.67 13.28
N LYS A 325 -11.81 -9.50 14.33
CA LYS A 325 -11.53 -9.05 15.70
C LYS A 325 -10.24 -8.22 15.79
N ASP A 326 -9.14 -8.75 15.27
CA ASP A 326 -7.83 -8.09 15.33
C ASP A 326 -7.85 -6.77 14.56
N ILE A 327 -8.55 -6.71 13.43
CA ILE A 327 -8.71 -5.47 12.67
C ILE A 327 -9.57 -4.45 13.42
N ALA A 328 -10.70 -4.87 13.98
CA ALA A 328 -11.57 -3.98 14.75
C ALA A 328 -10.84 -3.39 15.98
N LEU A 329 -10.12 -4.24 16.72
CA LEU A 329 -9.34 -3.81 17.89
C LEU A 329 -8.10 -3.02 17.49
N GLY A 330 -7.43 -3.36 16.39
CA GLY A 330 -6.29 -2.60 15.87
C GLY A 330 -6.65 -1.18 15.42
N ILE A 331 -7.81 -1.01 14.77
CA ILE A 331 -8.34 0.31 14.44
C ILE A 331 -8.64 1.10 15.72
N ARG A 332 -9.31 0.49 16.70
CA ARG A 332 -9.61 1.13 18.00
C ARG A 332 -8.35 1.52 18.75
N TYR A 333 -7.37 0.63 18.82
CA TYR A 333 -6.06 0.88 19.42
C TYR A 333 -5.39 2.11 18.80
N ALA A 334 -5.32 2.17 17.47
CA ALA A 334 -4.71 3.30 16.78
C ALA A 334 -5.45 4.62 17.05
N VAL A 335 -6.80 4.58 17.03
CA VAL A 335 -7.64 5.74 17.36
C VAL A 335 -7.39 6.22 18.80
N ASP A 336 -7.39 5.31 19.76
CA ASP A 336 -7.27 5.63 21.19
C ASP A 336 -5.88 6.14 21.57
N ASN A 337 -4.85 5.69 20.84
CA ASN A 337 -3.48 6.20 20.95
C ASN A 337 -3.19 7.44 20.07
N GLY A 338 -4.23 8.04 19.49
CA GLY A 338 -4.16 9.37 18.89
C GLY A 338 -3.77 9.40 17.41
N ALA A 339 -3.83 8.27 16.71
CA ALA A 339 -3.71 8.26 15.25
C ALA A 339 -4.75 9.19 14.62
N LYS A 340 -4.31 9.92 13.59
CA LYS A 340 -5.16 10.84 12.81
C LYS A 340 -5.43 10.32 11.42
N VAL A 341 -4.63 9.36 10.97
CA VAL A 341 -4.79 8.58 9.74
C VAL A 341 -4.47 7.13 10.09
N ILE A 342 -5.24 6.19 9.56
CA ILE A 342 -4.97 4.75 9.64
C ILE A 342 -4.89 4.22 8.21
N ASN A 343 -3.85 3.46 7.90
CA ASN A 343 -3.72 2.72 6.66
C ASN A 343 -3.86 1.22 6.94
N GLY A 344 -4.74 0.55 6.18
CA GLY A 344 -4.86 -0.90 6.13
C GLY A 344 -4.63 -1.42 4.70
N SER A 345 -3.48 -2.06 4.47
CA SER A 345 -3.09 -2.57 3.15
C SER A 345 -3.38 -4.07 2.99
N PHE A 346 -4.60 -4.48 3.36
CA PHE A 346 -5.04 -5.88 3.40
C PHE A 346 -6.49 -6.02 2.95
N GLY A 347 -6.95 -7.27 2.85
CA GLY A 347 -8.36 -7.59 2.84
C GLY A 347 -8.66 -8.93 2.18
N LYS A 348 -9.93 -9.32 2.29
CA LYS A 348 -10.42 -10.67 2.02
C LYS A 348 -11.84 -10.67 1.47
N TYR A 349 -12.33 -11.84 1.07
CA TYR A 349 -13.62 -12.03 0.41
C TYR A 349 -14.68 -12.76 1.26
N PHE A 350 -14.29 -13.21 2.46
CA PHE A 350 -15.19 -13.73 3.49
C PHE A 350 -14.94 -12.95 4.77
N SER A 351 -16.00 -12.61 5.50
CA SER A 351 -15.89 -11.85 6.75
C SER A 351 -17.10 -12.16 7.63
N PRO A 352 -16.99 -13.18 8.51
CA PRO A 352 -18.08 -13.62 9.37
C PRO A 352 -18.51 -12.54 10.36
N HIS A 353 -17.59 -11.66 10.79
CA HIS A 353 -17.82 -10.63 11.81
C HIS A 353 -17.54 -9.21 11.28
N LYS A 354 -17.85 -8.95 10.02
CA LYS A 354 -17.69 -7.64 9.35
C LYS A 354 -18.26 -6.47 10.15
N GLU A 355 -19.33 -6.69 10.91
CA GLU A 355 -19.97 -5.69 11.76
C GLU A 355 -19.04 -5.13 12.84
N TRP A 356 -18.11 -5.92 13.38
CA TRP A 356 -17.13 -5.44 14.35
C TRP A 356 -16.19 -4.41 13.73
N VAL A 357 -15.76 -4.67 12.49
CA VAL A 357 -14.93 -3.74 11.75
C VAL A 357 -15.74 -2.50 11.38
N GLN A 358 -16.99 -2.65 10.92
CA GLN A 358 -17.88 -1.52 10.65
C GLN A 358 -18.07 -0.61 11.87
N ASP A 359 -18.22 -1.18 13.07
CA ASP A 359 -18.34 -0.40 14.30
C ASP A 359 -17.03 0.28 14.70
N ALA A 360 -15.88 -0.35 14.43
CA ALA A 360 -14.58 0.31 14.58
C ALA A 360 -14.40 1.48 13.60
N LEU A 361 -14.91 1.40 12.37
CA LEU A 361 -14.89 2.49 11.40
C LEU A 361 -15.75 3.68 11.85
N LYS A 362 -16.95 3.41 12.36
CA LYS A 362 -17.81 4.45 12.98
C LYS A 362 -17.14 5.07 14.21
N TYR A 363 -16.46 4.26 15.02
CA TYR A 363 -15.70 4.74 16.17
C TYR A 363 -14.58 5.69 15.73
N ALA A 364 -13.77 5.30 14.74
CA ALA A 364 -12.75 6.15 14.14
C ALA A 364 -13.32 7.48 13.62
N ALA A 365 -14.50 7.45 12.99
CA ALA A 365 -15.18 8.65 12.51
C ALA A 365 -15.56 9.58 13.67
N SER A 366 -16.11 9.03 14.75
CA SER A 366 -16.48 9.78 15.96
C SER A 366 -15.29 10.42 16.67
N LYS A 367 -14.07 9.95 16.39
CA LYS A 367 -12.80 10.43 16.95
C LYS A 367 -11.97 11.23 15.95
N ASP A 368 -12.55 11.59 14.82
CA ASP A 368 -11.90 12.41 13.78
C ASP A 368 -10.63 11.74 13.21
N VAL A 369 -10.74 10.46 12.87
CA VAL A 369 -9.66 9.65 12.28
C VAL A 369 -10.06 9.20 10.89
N LEU A 370 -9.21 9.44 9.90
CA LEU A 370 -9.40 8.95 8.53
C LEU A 370 -8.84 7.53 8.41
N VAL A 371 -9.59 6.59 7.82
CA VAL A 371 -9.16 5.21 7.58
C VAL A 371 -9.07 4.96 6.08
N ILE A 372 -7.98 4.36 5.62
CA ILE A 372 -7.69 4.18 4.20
C ILE A 372 -7.38 2.71 3.97
N PHE A 373 -8.09 2.08 3.05
CA PHE A 373 -7.88 0.69 2.66
C PHE A 373 -7.47 0.54 1.19
N ALA A 374 -6.65 -0.45 0.93
CA ALA A 374 -6.36 -0.93 -0.42
C ALA A 374 -7.61 -1.56 -1.07
N ALA A 375 -7.82 -1.40 -2.38
CA ALA A 375 -8.97 -1.99 -3.08
C ALA A 375 -8.86 -3.52 -3.29
N GLY A 376 -7.67 -4.10 -3.24
CA GLY A 376 -7.39 -5.51 -3.58
C GLY A 376 -6.83 -5.70 -4.99
N ASN A 377 -6.33 -6.90 -5.28
CA ASN A 377 -5.39 -7.15 -6.39
C ASN A 377 -5.87 -8.27 -7.34
N ASP A 378 -7.19 -8.43 -7.47
CA ASP A 378 -7.85 -9.56 -8.12
C ASP A 378 -8.54 -9.16 -9.44
N SER A 379 -8.33 -7.92 -9.89
CA SER A 379 -8.95 -7.35 -11.09
C SER A 379 -10.48 -7.37 -11.07
N LYS A 380 -11.08 -7.38 -9.88
CA LYS A 380 -12.52 -7.50 -9.67
C LYS A 380 -13.23 -6.14 -9.68
N ASP A 381 -14.48 -6.16 -10.13
CA ASP A 381 -15.43 -5.06 -9.95
C ASP A 381 -16.06 -5.13 -8.55
N LEU A 382 -15.67 -4.21 -7.68
CA LEU A 382 -16.17 -4.12 -6.31
C LEU A 382 -17.61 -3.63 -6.22
N ASP A 383 -18.21 -3.16 -7.32
CA ASP A 383 -19.64 -2.87 -7.37
C ASP A 383 -20.48 -4.17 -7.52
N VAL A 384 -19.83 -5.28 -7.90
CA VAL A 384 -20.43 -6.61 -8.05
C VAL A 384 -20.00 -7.55 -6.92
N GLU A 385 -18.72 -7.55 -6.57
CA GLU A 385 -18.16 -8.43 -5.53
C GLU A 385 -17.69 -7.65 -4.31
N ASN A 386 -18.22 -7.98 -3.12
CA ASN A 386 -17.77 -7.34 -1.90
C ASN A 386 -16.34 -7.74 -1.55
N LYS A 387 -15.57 -6.75 -1.08
CA LYS A 387 -14.26 -6.92 -0.46
C LYS A 387 -14.30 -6.36 0.97
N TYR A 388 -13.65 -7.04 1.91
CA TYR A 388 -13.62 -6.69 3.32
C TYR A 388 -12.22 -6.24 3.74
N PRO A 389 -12.07 -5.21 4.59
CA PRO A 389 -13.11 -4.27 5.00
C PRO A 389 -13.47 -3.25 3.91
N SER A 390 -14.68 -2.70 4.01
CA SER A 390 -15.27 -1.63 3.19
C SER A 390 -16.31 -0.90 4.03
N ASP A 391 -16.65 0.33 3.67
CA ASP A 391 -17.74 1.11 4.30
C ASP A 391 -19.09 0.94 3.60
N SER A 392 -19.15 0.15 2.52
CA SER A 392 -20.34 -0.15 1.73
C SER A 392 -20.32 -1.61 1.26
N TYR A 393 -21.49 -2.28 1.36
CA TYR A 393 -21.68 -3.67 0.93
C TYR A 393 -23.01 -3.83 0.21
N ASN A 394 -23.04 -4.70 -0.81
CA ASN A 394 -24.27 -5.02 -1.56
C ASN A 394 -25.01 -3.78 -2.10
N GLY A 395 -24.26 -2.73 -2.46
CA GLY A 395 -24.81 -1.46 -2.95
C GLY A 395 -25.50 -0.59 -1.89
N ALA A 396 -25.36 -0.90 -0.60
CA ALA A 396 -25.83 -0.04 0.49
C ALA A 396 -25.03 1.29 0.52
N PRO A 397 -25.59 2.38 1.07
CA PRO A 397 -24.85 3.62 1.27
C PRO A 397 -23.63 3.42 2.19
N GLU A 398 -22.63 4.28 2.04
CA GLU A 398 -21.47 4.34 2.96
C GLU A 398 -21.95 4.49 4.41
N ILE A 399 -21.44 3.64 5.30
CA ILE A 399 -21.76 3.70 6.75
C ILE A 399 -21.00 4.81 7.47
N SER A 400 -19.99 5.40 6.82
CA SER A 400 -19.12 6.41 7.43
C SER A 400 -18.48 7.34 6.39
N ASN A 401 -18.23 8.59 6.77
CA ASN A 401 -17.63 9.60 5.90
C ASN A 401 -16.11 9.76 6.09
N ASN A 402 -15.46 8.78 6.72
CA ASN A 402 -14.03 8.79 7.06
C ASN A 402 -13.24 7.62 6.45
N VAL A 403 -13.79 6.92 5.45
CA VAL A 403 -13.13 5.78 4.81
C VAL A 403 -12.79 6.12 3.36
N LEU A 404 -11.59 5.73 2.90
CA LEU A 404 -11.19 5.78 1.49
C LEU A 404 -10.75 4.39 1.01
N ILE A 405 -11.29 3.94 -0.13
CA ILE A 405 -10.85 2.73 -0.83
C ILE A 405 -10.01 3.11 -2.05
N VAL A 406 -8.78 2.58 -2.15
CA VAL A 406 -7.76 3.06 -3.09
C VAL A 406 -7.37 2.00 -4.12
N GLY A 407 -7.60 2.32 -5.40
CA GLY A 407 -7.12 1.55 -6.55
C GLY A 407 -5.67 1.88 -6.93
N ALA A 408 -5.02 1.00 -7.69
CA ALA A 408 -3.60 1.10 -8.03
C ALA A 408 -3.37 1.58 -9.47
N LEU A 409 -2.44 2.51 -9.62
CA LEU A 409 -1.91 2.97 -10.90
C LEU A 409 -0.60 2.28 -11.27
N ASN A 410 -0.41 2.13 -12.58
CA ASN A 410 0.85 1.82 -13.23
C ASN A 410 1.63 3.11 -13.53
N VAL A 411 2.93 2.97 -13.74
CA VAL A 411 3.86 4.03 -14.12
C VAL A 411 3.57 4.59 -15.51
N GLU A 412 3.00 3.76 -16.40
CA GLU A 412 2.67 4.14 -17.77
C GLU A 412 1.38 4.99 -17.83
N TYR A 413 1.45 6.20 -18.38
CA TYR A 413 0.25 6.98 -18.68
C TYR A 413 -0.52 6.43 -19.89
N GLY A 414 -1.84 6.66 -19.94
CA GLY A 414 -2.72 6.25 -21.04
C GLY A 414 -3.50 4.97 -20.74
N ALA A 415 -3.78 4.16 -21.77
CA ALA A 415 -4.71 3.04 -21.65
C ALA A 415 -4.30 1.95 -20.64
N LYS A 416 -3.01 1.90 -20.25
CA LYS A 416 -2.44 0.95 -19.29
C LYS A 416 -2.15 1.57 -17.92
N MET A 417 -2.69 2.75 -17.64
CA MET A 417 -2.39 3.47 -16.40
C MET A 417 -3.06 2.89 -15.16
N VAL A 418 -4.16 2.14 -15.31
CA VAL A 418 -4.69 1.32 -14.23
C VAL A 418 -3.82 0.06 -14.15
N ALA A 419 -3.34 -0.28 -12.95
CA ALA A 419 -2.56 -1.48 -12.75
C ALA A 419 -3.44 -2.71 -13.09
N PRO A 420 -2.92 -3.69 -13.85
CA PRO A 420 -3.76 -4.76 -14.40
C PRO A 420 -4.35 -5.69 -13.34
N PHE A 421 -3.81 -5.67 -12.12
CA PHE A 421 -4.32 -6.41 -10.96
C PHE A 421 -5.32 -5.60 -10.12
N SER A 422 -5.43 -4.28 -10.30
CA SER A 422 -6.22 -3.45 -9.39
C SER A 422 -7.69 -3.81 -9.48
N ASN A 423 -8.30 -4.05 -8.31
CA ASN A 423 -9.75 -3.95 -8.23
C ASN A 423 -10.21 -2.52 -8.57
N TYR A 424 -11.42 -2.42 -9.11
CA TYR A 424 -12.05 -1.17 -9.54
C TYR A 424 -13.53 -1.17 -9.14
N GLY A 425 -14.22 -0.05 -9.25
CA GLY A 425 -15.65 0.02 -8.96
C GLY A 425 -16.15 1.45 -8.91
N LYS A 426 -17.21 1.75 -9.67
CA LYS A 426 -17.76 3.11 -9.79
C LYS A 426 -18.35 3.61 -8.47
N LYS A 427 -18.68 2.73 -7.53
CA LYS A 427 -19.23 3.09 -6.21
C LYS A 427 -18.27 2.74 -5.08
N ASN A 428 -17.59 1.60 -5.16
CA ASN A 428 -16.85 1.04 -4.02
C ASN A 428 -15.32 1.23 -4.10
N VAL A 429 -14.80 1.92 -5.13
CA VAL A 429 -13.42 2.45 -5.15
C VAL A 429 -13.48 3.97 -5.24
N ASP A 430 -12.82 4.70 -4.33
CA ASP A 430 -12.95 6.16 -4.27
C ASP A 430 -12.02 6.88 -5.22
N VAL A 431 -10.73 6.52 -5.19
CA VAL A 431 -9.65 7.19 -5.92
C VAL A 431 -8.58 6.18 -6.34
N PHE A 432 -7.72 6.59 -7.27
CA PHE A 432 -6.54 5.83 -7.66
C PHE A 432 -5.25 6.54 -7.26
N ALA A 433 -4.22 5.77 -6.90
CA ALA A 433 -2.90 6.27 -6.56
C ALA A 433 -1.79 5.32 -7.06
N PRO A 434 -0.52 5.79 -7.14
CA PRO A 434 0.62 4.97 -7.53
C PRO A 434 0.74 3.65 -6.77
N GLY A 435 0.71 2.51 -7.46
CA GLY A 435 0.76 1.18 -6.83
C GLY A 435 1.63 0.15 -7.52
N MET A 436 2.18 0.42 -8.71
CA MET A 436 3.08 -0.50 -9.42
C MET A 436 4.54 -0.09 -9.28
N LYS A 437 5.43 -1.04 -8.96
CA LYS A 437 6.88 -0.80 -8.79
C LYS A 437 7.15 0.39 -7.87
N ILE A 438 6.63 0.34 -6.65
CA ILE A 438 6.89 1.33 -5.61
C ILE A 438 8.11 0.91 -4.81
N TYR A 439 9.11 1.79 -4.77
CA TYR A 439 10.37 1.57 -4.06
C TYR A 439 10.27 2.12 -2.64
N ALA A 440 10.41 1.27 -1.63
CA ALA A 440 10.37 1.67 -0.23
C ALA A 440 11.17 0.70 0.65
N THR A 441 11.23 1.01 1.95
CA THR A 441 11.97 0.26 2.98
C THR A 441 11.46 -1.17 3.13
N THR A 442 12.36 -2.13 3.29
CA THR A 442 12.06 -3.51 3.69
C THR A 442 12.95 -3.89 4.88
N PRO A 443 12.61 -4.93 5.66
CA PRO A 443 13.36 -5.34 6.85
C PRO A 443 14.85 -5.51 6.57
N ASN A 444 15.66 -5.45 7.63
CA ASN A 444 17.11 -5.66 7.55
C ASN A 444 17.84 -4.61 6.69
N GLN A 445 17.43 -3.33 6.82
CA GLN A 445 18.06 -2.18 6.15
C GLN A 445 18.06 -2.29 4.62
N SER A 446 17.01 -2.90 4.07
CA SER A 446 16.91 -3.17 2.64
C SER A 446 15.82 -2.33 1.99
N TYR A 447 15.77 -2.36 0.67
CA TYR A 447 14.77 -1.64 -0.11
C TYR A 447 14.39 -2.44 -1.34
N GLU A 448 13.09 -2.55 -1.61
CA GLU A 448 12.58 -3.35 -2.72
C GLU A 448 11.48 -2.60 -3.48
N TYR A 449 11.33 -2.96 -4.76
CA TYR A 449 10.15 -2.59 -5.53
C TYR A 449 9.04 -3.59 -5.23
N LEU A 450 7.98 -3.15 -4.57
CA LEU A 450 6.74 -3.92 -4.42
C LEU A 450 5.62 -3.31 -5.28
N GLN A 451 4.54 -4.05 -5.45
CA GLN A 451 3.39 -3.61 -6.22
C GLN A 451 2.09 -4.17 -5.63
N GLY A 452 1.03 -3.39 -5.74
CA GLY A 452 -0.28 -3.72 -5.21
C GLY A 452 -1.06 -2.45 -4.91
N THR A 453 -2.37 -2.60 -4.75
CA THR A 453 -3.20 -1.58 -4.08
C THR A 453 -2.70 -1.31 -2.66
N SER A 454 -2.03 -2.29 -2.04
CA SER A 454 -1.27 -2.16 -0.79
C SER A 454 -0.18 -1.09 -0.80
N MET A 455 0.36 -0.74 -1.98
CA MET A 455 1.32 0.37 -2.14
C MET A 455 0.62 1.68 -2.55
N ALA A 456 -0.59 1.60 -3.09
CA ALA A 456 -1.40 2.77 -3.43
C ALA A 456 -2.06 3.41 -2.20
N SER A 457 -2.63 2.61 -1.29
CA SER A 457 -3.23 3.11 -0.04
C SER A 457 -2.27 3.94 0.84
N PRO A 458 -1.00 3.52 1.11
CA PRO A 458 -0.08 4.34 1.91
C PRO A 458 0.37 5.62 1.19
N ASN A 459 0.38 5.64 -0.14
CA ASN A 459 0.60 6.88 -0.90
C ASN A 459 -0.51 7.90 -0.57
N VAL A 460 -1.78 7.45 -0.51
CA VAL A 460 -2.92 8.30 -0.11
C VAL A 460 -2.88 8.64 1.38
N ALA A 461 -2.49 7.70 2.24
CA ALA A 461 -2.31 7.96 3.67
C ALA A 461 -1.24 9.02 3.94
N GLY A 462 -0.16 9.00 3.16
CA GLY A 462 0.85 10.05 3.17
C GLY A 462 0.30 11.41 2.75
N VAL A 463 -0.53 11.49 1.71
CA VAL A 463 -1.19 12.75 1.31
C VAL A 463 -2.15 13.24 2.39
N ALA A 464 -2.93 12.35 3.00
CA ALA A 464 -3.81 12.70 4.11
C ALA A 464 -3.03 13.25 5.31
N ALA A 465 -1.93 12.58 5.69
CA ALA A 465 -1.07 13.03 6.76
C ALA A 465 -0.40 14.38 6.44
N LEU A 466 0.01 14.60 5.19
CA LEU A 466 0.54 15.86 4.70
C LEU A 466 -0.48 17.00 4.87
N ILE A 467 -1.74 16.78 4.44
CA ILE A 467 -2.82 17.77 4.61
C ILE A 467 -3.01 18.09 6.10
N ARG A 468 -3.16 17.08 6.96
CA ARG A 468 -3.39 17.27 8.40
C ARG A 468 -2.21 17.91 9.10
N SER A 469 -0.99 17.67 8.63
CA SER A 469 0.22 18.25 9.20
C SER A 469 0.25 19.77 9.03
N TYR A 470 -0.11 20.28 7.85
CA TYR A 470 -0.12 21.71 7.55
C TYR A 470 -1.45 22.41 7.87
N TYR A 471 -2.55 21.65 7.95
CA TYR A 471 -3.90 22.15 8.21
C TYR A 471 -4.61 21.32 9.29
N PRO A 472 -4.13 21.34 10.54
CA PRO A 472 -4.54 20.40 11.60
C PRO A 472 -6.00 20.54 12.06
N ASN A 473 -6.67 21.65 11.72
CA ASN A 473 -8.08 21.89 12.06
C ASN A 473 -9.06 21.22 11.09
N LEU A 474 -8.59 20.68 9.96
CA LEU A 474 -9.43 19.95 9.02
C LEU A 474 -9.80 18.59 9.59
N THR A 475 -11.09 18.27 9.54
CA THR A 475 -11.62 16.99 10.01
C THR A 475 -11.29 15.86 9.04
N ALA A 476 -11.36 14.62 9.50
CA ALA A 476 -11.18 13.43 8.65
C ALA A 476 -12.12 13.44 7.43
N ALA A 477 -13.37 13.86 7.61
CA ALA A 477 -14.34 14.00 6.52
C ALA A 477 -13.93 15.09 5.51
N GLN A 478 -13.42 16.23 5.98
CA GLN A 478 -12.89 17.29 5.12
C GLN A 478 -11.64 16.83 4.36
N VAL A 479 -10.75 16.07 4.99
CA VAL A 479 -9.57 15.50 4.33
C VAL A 479 -9.96 14.47 3.27
N LYS A 480 -10.93 13.57 3.56
CA LYS A 480 -11.54 12.66 2.56
C LYS A 480 -12.06 13.46 1.37
N GLN A 481 -12.85 14.49 1.63
CA GLN A 481 -13.42 15.36 0.60
C GLN A 481 -12.33 16.02 -0.25
N ILE A 482 -11.30 16.61 0.36
CA ILE A 482 -10.20 17.25 -0.35
C ILE A 482 -9.51 16.26 -1.29
N ILE A 483 -9.15 15.07 -0.81
CA ILE A 483 -8.47 14.06 -1.62
C ILE A 483 -9.33 13.66 -2.83
N MET A 484 -10.64 13.46 -2.62
CA MET A 484 -11.57 13.05 -3.67
C MET A 484 -11.85 14.16 -4.68
N GLU A 485 -11.97 15.41 -4.24
CA GLU A 485 -12.35 16.53 -5.09
C GLU A 485 -11.16 17.17 -5.82
N SER A 486 -9.98 17.20 -5.19
CA SER A 486 -8.80 17.87 -5.75
C SER A 486 -7.98 17.00 -6.72
N GLY A 487 -8.31 15.71 -6.84
CA GLY A 487 -7.60 14.78 -7.74
C GLY A 487 -7.66 15.21 -9.21
N ILE A 488 -6.73 14.72 -10.02
CA ILE A 488 -6.70 15.01 -11.46
C ILE A 488 -7.74 14.13 -12.16
N THR A 489 -8.68 14.79 -12.85
CA THR A 489 -9.63 14.13 -13.75
C THR A 489 -8.94 13.74 -15.05
N LEU A 490 -9.20 12.53 -15.52
CA LEU A 490 -8.70 12.02 -16.80
C LEU A 490 -9.89 11.56 -17.65
N LYS A 491 -9.93 11.96 -18.92
CA LYS A 491 -10.96 11.53 -19.89
C LYS A 491 -10.52 10.33 -20.73
N ASN A 492 -9.30 9.84 -20.50
CA ASN A 492 -8.75 8.73 -21.26
C ASN A 492 -9.52 7.44 -21.02
N ASP A 493 -9.56 6.62 -22.06
CA ASP A 493 -9.97 5.23 -21.92
C ASP A 493 -8.80 4.41 -21.35
N VAL A 494 -9.14 3.47 -20.46
CA VAL A 494 -8.24 2.57 -19.76
C VAL A 494 -8.70 1.12 -19.92
N LYS A 495 -7.84 0.18 -19.52
CA LYS A 495 -8.15 -1.23 -19.42
C LYS A 495 -8.50 -1.59 -17.99
N LEU A 496 -9.66 -2.22 -17.79
CA LEU A 496 -10.16 -2.70 -16.50
C LEU A 496 -10.47 -4.19 -16.59
N GLY A 497 -10.54 -4.86 -15.43
CA GLY A 497 -10.96 -6.25 -15.35
C GLY A 497 -9.91 -7.26 -15.79
N GLU A 498 -10.19 -8.53 -15.47
CA GLU A 498 -9.41 -9.67 -15.92
C GLU A 498 -9.37 -9.78 -17.46
N ASP A 499 -10.50 -9.48 -18.12
CA ASP A 499 -10.63 -9.46 -19.57
C ASP A 499 -9.98 -8.23 -20.25
N GLN A 500 -9.48 -7.28 -19.44
CA GLN A 500 -8.81 -6.06 -19.90
C GLN A 500 -9.67 -5.23 -20.86
N HIS A 501 -10.99 -5.21 -20.63
CA HIS A 501 -11.93 -4.46 -21.45
C HIS A 501 -11.66 -2.94 -21.36
N LYS A 502 -12.03 -2.25 -22.45
CA LYS A 502 -11.85 -0.81 -22.58
C LYS A 502 -12.99 -0.08 -21.88
N ALA A 503 -12.67 0.81 -20.95
CA ALA A 503 -13.63 1.66 -20.24
C ALA A 503 -13.09 3.09 -20.08
N ASN A 504 -13.97 4.08 -19.88
CA ASN A 504 -13.52 5.41 -19.50
C ASN A 504 -12.92 5.37 -18.08
N PHE A 505 -11.85 6.09 -17.80
CA PHE A 505 -11.26 6.10 -16.44
C PHE A 505 -12.25 6.58 -15.37
N SER A 506 -13.23 7.42 -15.74
CA SER A 506 -14.28 7.80 -14.82
C SER A 506 -15.14 6.64 -14.34
N GLU A 507 -15.17 5.50 -15.03
CA GLU A 507 -15.86 4.27 -14.60
C GLU A 507 -15.04 3.42 -13.63
N ALA A 508 -13.73 3.67 -13.50
CA ALA A 508 -12.85 2.87 -12.64
C ALA A 508 -13.05 3.14 -11.14
N SER A 509 -13.52 4.33 -10.78
CA SER A 509 -13.75 4.77 -9.39
C SER A 509 -14.89 5.78 -9.30
N LYS A 510 -15.39 5.98 -8.07
CA LYS A 510 -16.36 7.02 -7.72
C LYS A 510 -15.98 8.38 -8.26
N THR A 511 -14.74 8.80 -8.01
CA THR A 511 -14.26 10.12 -8.44
C THR A 511 -13.80 10.15 -9.89
N GLY A 512 -13.34 9.03 -10.44
CA GLY A 512 -12.66 9.02 -11.73
C GLY A 512 -11.36 9.83 -11.73
N LYS A 513 -10.69 9.92 -10.57
CA LYS A 513 -9.52 10.78 -10.37
C LYS A 513 -8.32 10.03 -9.82
N ILE A 514 -7.14 10.54 -10.18
CA ILE A 514 -5.88 10.18 -9.54
C ILE A 514 -5.57 11.19 -8.42
N VAL A 515 -5.09 10.70 -7.27
CA VAL A 515 -4.74 11.56 -6.13
C VAL A 515 -3.62 12.53 -6.52
N ASN A 516 -3.74 13.79 -6.12
CA ASN A 516 -2.76 14.83 -6.41
C ASN A 516 -2.51 15.73 -5.19
N ALA A 517 -1.34 15.59 -4.56
CA ALA A 517 -0.95 16.29 -3.34
C ALA A 517 -0.87 17.82 -3.54
N TYR A 518 -0.41 18.28 -4.71
CA TYR A 518 -0.31 19.71 -5.01
C TYR A 518 -1.69 20.38 -5.00
N ASN A 519 -2.66 19.83 -5.75
CA ASN A 519 -4.04 20.31 -5.74
C ASN A 519 -4.69 20.16 -4.35
N ALA A 520 -4.40 19.08 -3.64
CA ALA A 520 -4.96 18.83 -2.31
C ALA A 520 -4.55 19.92 -1.30
N ILE A 521 -3.28 20.35 -1.33
CA ILE A 521 -2.79 21.43 -0.47
C ILE A 521 -3.42 22.79 -0.81
N ILE A 522 -3.69 23.07 -2.09
CA ILE A 522 -4.41 24.28 -2.50
C ILE A 522 -5.83 24.28 -1.93
N MET A 523 -6.55 23.18 -2.11
CA MET A 523 -7.93 23.05 -1.62
C MET A 523 -7.98 23.06 -0.09
N ALA A 524 -7.02 22.43 0.59
CA ALA A 524 -6.88 22.51 2.05
C ALA A 524 -6.65 23.94 2.55
N GLU A 525 -5.83 24.74 1.85
CA GLU A 525 -5.64 26.16 2.19
C GLU A 525 -6.91 27.00 2.00
N GLN A 526 -7.76 26.64 1.04
CA GLN A 526 -9.03 27.30 0.81
C GLN A 526 -10.07 26.92 1.88
N MET A 527 -10.12 25.63 2.24
CA MET A 527 -11.09 25.10 3.22
C MET A 527 -10.73 25.44 4.68
N SER A 528 -9.47 25.73 4.97
CA SER A 528 -9.00 26.06 6.34
C SER A 528 -9.06 27.56 6.69
N LYS A 529 -9.43 28.41 5.73
CA LYS A 529 -9.73 29.83 5.98
C LYS A 529 -11.16 30.00 6.43
#